data_AF-S6TFY8-F1
#
_entry.id   AF-S6TFY8-F1
#
_cell.length_a   1.000
_cell.length_b   1.000
_cell.length_c   1.000
_cell.angle_alpha   90.00
_cell.angle_beta   90.00
_cell.angle_gamma   90.00
#
_symmetry.space_group_name_H-M   'P 1'
#
loop_
_entity.id
_entity.type
_entity.pdbx_description
1 polymer ?
#
loop_
_entity_poly.entity_id
_entity_poly.type
_entity_poly.pdbx_seq_one_letter_code
_entity_poly.pdbx_strand_id
1 'polypeptide(L)' 'MTNLAIQTTQVTASTCCYCGVGCGVLIEHDGQRILGVSGDPQHPAN' A
#
# COMPACT_ATOMS: atom_id res chain seq x y z
N MET A 1 26.62 3.86 15.59
CA MET A 1 26.78 2.95 14.44
C MET A 1 25.40 2.38 14.08
N THR A 2 24.45 3.23 13.70
CA THR A 2 23.14 2.77 13.24
C THR A 2 23.23 2.70 11.73
N ASN A 3 23.34 1.48 11.22
CA ASN A 3 23.41 1.20 9.79
C ASN A 3 22.19 1.85 9.11
N LEU A 4 22.42 2.85 8.27
CA LEU A 4 21.39 3.48 7.45
C LEU A 4 21.09 2.53 6.28
N ALA A 5 20.54 1.35 6.60
CA ALA A 5 20.02 0.46 5.58
C ALA A 5 18.91 1.21 4.87
N ILE A 6 19.12 1.54 3.60
CA ILE A 6 18.12 2.14 2.74
C ILE A 6 16.97 1.14 2.67
N GLN A 7 15.91 1.37 3.44
CA GLN A 7 14.71 0.54 3.36
C GLN A 7 14.06 0.84 2.01
N THR A 8 14.11 -0.12 1.09
CA THR A 8 13.47 0.02 -0.22
C THR A 8 11.96 -0.07 -0.02
N THR A 9 11.30 1.08 -0.16
CA THR A 9 9.84 1.13 -0.17
C THR A 9 9.29 0.60 -1.49
N GLN A 10 8.22 -0.19 -1.40
CA GLN A 10 7.48 -0.76 -2.52
C GLN A 10 6.01 -0.33 -2.45
N VAL A 11 5.35 -0.32 -3.60
CA VAL A 11 3.90 -0.07 -3.71
C VAL A 11 3.23 -1.29 -4.31
N THR A 12 2.25 -1.84 -3.61
CA THR A 12 1.47 -3.01 -4.05
C THR A 12 0.01 -2.64 -4.18
N ALA A 13 -0.59 -2.92 -5.34
CA ALA A 13 -2.03 -2.78 -5.55
C ALA A 13 -2.79 -3.88 -4.81
N SER A 14 -3.90 -3.52 -4.18
CA SER A 14 -4.77 -4.43 -3.42
C SER A 14 -6.22 -3.96 -3.46
N THR A 15 -7.10 -4.72 -2.81
CA THR A 15 -8.52 -4.41 -2.68
C THR A 15 -8.87 -4.16 -1.22
N CYS A 16 -9.64 -3.10 -0.96
CA CYS A 16 -10.14 -2.72 0.34
C CYS A 16 -11.15 -3.75 0.87
N CYS A 17 -10.87 -4.32 2.05
CA CYS A 17 -11.67 -5.38 2.67
C CYS A 17 -12.69 -4.88 3.71
N TYR A 18 -12.88 -3.57 3.86
CA TYR A 18 -13.70 -3.02 4.94
C TYR A 18 -15.22 -3.18 4.71
N CYS A 19 -15.77 -2.57 3.66
CA CYS A 19 -17.22 -2.51 3.45
C CYS A 19 -17.77 -3.51 2.43
N GLY A 20 -16.90 -4.25 1.73
CA GLY A 20 -17.30 -5.22 0.70
C GLY A 20 -17.53 -4.65 -0.70
N VAL A 21 -17.43 -3.32 -0.91
CA VAL A 21 -17.47 -2.70 -2.26
C VAL A 21 -16.28 -3.16 -3.11
N GLY A 22 -15.13 -3.34 -2.47
CA GLY A 22 -13.90 -3.73 -3.15
C GLY A 22 -13.20 -2.57 -3.86
N CYS A 23 -13.16 -1.38 -3.26
CA CYS A 23 -12.33 -0.27 -3.78
C CYS A 23 -10.86 -0.70 -3.93
N GLY A 24 -10.18 -0.22 -4.97
CA GLY A 24 -8.75 -0.43 -5.14
C GLY A 24 -7.96 0.49 -4.21
N VAL A 25 -6.86 -0.04 -3.69
CA VAL A 25 -5.92 0.71 -2.85
C VAL A 25 -4.49 0.40 -3.25
N LEU A 26 -3.62 1.41 -3.13
CA LEU A 26 -2.18 1.28 -3.28
C LEU A 26 -1.56 1.30 -1.88
N ILE A 27 -0.81 0.24 -1.54
CA ILE A 27 -0.20 0.05 -0.23
C ILE A 27 1.30 0.29 -0.35
N GLU A 28 1.80 1.30 0.35
CA GLU A 28 3.23 1.60 0.50
C GLU A 28 3.81 0.80 1.67
N HIS A 29 4.87 0.03 1.45
CA HIS A 29 5.49 -0.81 2.49
C HIS A 29 6.99 -1.04 2.29
N ASP A 30 7.72 -1.30 3.38
CA ASP A 30 9.14 -1.69 3.36
C ASP A 30 9.35 -3.23 3.27
N GLY A 31 8.24 -3.97 3.14
CA GLY A 31 8.23 -5.44 3.12
C GLY A 31 8.07 -6.09 4.50
N GLN A 32 8.07 -5.30 5.58
CA GLN A 32 7.77 -5.75 6.95
C GLN A 32 6.63 -4.95 7.58
N ARG A 33 6.50 -3.67 7.21
CA ARG A 33 5.51 -2.73 7.72
C ARG A 33 4.84 -1.97 6.60
N ILE A 34 3.55 -1.72 6.79
CA ILE A 34 2.79 -0.78 5.97
C ILE A 34 3.13 0.63 6.45
N LEU A 35 3.51 1.50 5.51
CA LEU A 35 3.88 2.88 5.75
C LEU A 35 2.74 3.84 5.36
N GLY A 36 1.94 3.45 4.38
CA GLY A 36 0.82 4.25 3.90
C GLY A 36 -0.16 3.46 3.04
N VAL A 37 -1.39 3.96 2.95
CA VAL A 37 -2.45 3.42 2.08
C VAL A 37 -3.17 4.59 1.42
N SER A 38 -3.31 4.54 0.09
CA SER A 38 -4.07 5.51 -0.69
C SER A 38 -5.06 4.79 -1.61
N GLY A 39 -6.10 5.49 -2.08
CA GLY A 39 -7.00 4.95 -3.10
C GLY A 39 -6.28 4.78 -4.44
N ASP A 40 -6.57 3.70 -5.15
CA ASP A 40 -6.05 3.48 -6.49
C ASP A 40 -6.91 4.22 -7.52
N PRO A 41 -6.40 5.29 -8.17
CA PRO A 41 -7.17 6.05 -9.15
C PRO A 41 -7.44 5.29 -10.45
N GLN A 42 -6.83 4.13 -10.65
CA GLN A 42 -7.04 3.28 -11.83
C GLN A 42 -8.05 2.16 -11.58
N HIS A 43 -8.51 1.98 -10.34
CA HIS A 43 -9.41 0.88 -9.99
C HIS A 43 -10.87 1.25 -10.27
N PRO A 44 -11.66 0.40 -10.95
CA PRO A 44 -13.00 0.78 -11.45
C PRO A 44 -14.06 1.05 -10.37
N ALA A 45 -13.85 0.58 -9.14
CA ALA A 45 -14.83 0.71 -8.06
C ALA A 45 -14.73 2.03 -7.27
N ASN A 46 -13.70 2.84 -7.49
CA ASN A 46 -13.47 4.10 -6.77
C ASN A 46 -12.82 5.18 -7.66
#